data_AF-A0A932SWJ3-F1
#
_entry.id   AF-A0A932SWJ3-F1
#
_cell.length_a   1.000
_cell.length_b   1.000
_cell.length_c   1.000
_cell.angle_alpha   90.00
_cell.angle_beta   90.00
_cell.angle_gamma   90.00
#
_symmetry.space_group_name_H-M   'P 1'
#
loop_
_entity.id
_entity.type
_entity.pdbx_description
1 polymer ?
#
loop_
_entity_poly.entity_id
_entity_poly.type
_entity_poly.pdbx_seq_one_letter_code
_entity_poly.pdbx_strand_id
1 'polypeptide(L)'
;LKKALRALDVTDGNVRQVTDQEILDAKAQVGAGGFGCEPASAASVAGVRLLRNEGVIAPSDRVVCILTGHQLKDPTTTVAYHARDPEQFENVLGKQGVREAPYANSPIAVENDLEKILAVIHQVESRGKP
;
A
#
# COMPACT_ATOMS: atom_id res chain seq x y z
N LEU A 1 -20.41 16.18 -9.53
CA LEU A 1 -20.35 16.72 -8.15
C LEU A 1 -21.67 16.65 -7.37
N LYS A 2 -22.83 17.09 -7.91
CA LYS A 2 -24.12 17.11 -7.17
C LYS A 2 -24.47 15.82 -6.41
N LYS A 3 -24.25 14.65 -7.02
CA LYS A 3 -24.47 13.34 -6.39
C LYS A 3 -23.56 13.09 -5.17
N ALA A 4 -22.28 13.46 -5.27
CA ALA A 4 -21.31 13.29 -4.19
C ALA A 4 -21.59 14.24 -3.02
N LEU A 5 -21.86 15.52 -3.30
CA LEU A 5 -22.22 16.50 -2.25
C LEU A 5 -23.49 16.10 -1.50
N ARG A 6 -24.51 15.60 -2.21
CA ARG A 6 -25.73 15.07 -1.58
C ARG A 6 -25.43 13.86 -0.68
N ALA A 7 -24.55 12.96 -1.10
CA ALA A 7 -24.19 11.80 -0.29
C ALA A 7 -23.51 12.23 1.01
N LEU A 8 -22.54 13.15 0.93
CA LEU A 8 -21.87 13.71 2.10
C LEU A 8 -22.85 14.38 3.06
N ASP A 9 -23.76 15.21 2.56
CA ASP A 9 -24.78 15.89 3.37
C ASP A 9 -25.72 14.91 4.09
N VAL A 10 -26.21 13.88 3.39
CA VAL A 10 -27.17 12.92 3.95
C VAL A 10 -26.52 11.91 4.92
N THR A 11 -25.22 11.63 4.79
CA THR A 11 -24.52 10.64 5.63
C THR A 11 -23.63 11.26 6.70
N ASP A 12 -23.63 12.58 6.87
CA ASP A 12 -22.60 13.30 7.64
C ASP A 12 -21.18 12.87 7.22
N GLY A 13 -21.00 12.77 5.90
CA GLY A 13 -19.82 12.20 5.27
C GLY A 13 -18.61 13.13 5.33
N ASN A 14 -17.44 12.52 5.47
CA ASN A 14 -16.17 13.22 5.52
C ASN A 14 -15.41 13.09 4.18
N VAL A 15 -14.70 14.14 3.79
CA VAL A 15 -13.75 14.11 2.66
C VAL A 15 -12.33 14.31 3.20
N ARG A 16 -11.43 13.43 2.79
CA ARG A 16 -9.99 13.53 3.04
C ARG A 16 -9.20 13.38 1.76
N GLN A 17 -7.99 13.91 1.80
CA GLN A 17 -6.97 13.74 0.79
C GLN A 17 -5.79 13.02 1.43
N VAL A 18 -5.15 12.16 0.65
CA VAL A 18 -3.90 11.48 0.99
C VAL A 18 -2.94 11.65 -0.18
N THR A 19 -1.65 11.60 0.12
CA THR A 19 -0.57 11.68 -0.85
C THR A 19 -0.38 10.36 -1.60
N ASP A 20 0.24 10.40 -2.77
CA ASP A 20 0.57 9.18 -3.52
C ASP A 20 1.50 8.25 -2.71
N GLN A 21 2.39 8.80 -1.87
CA GLN A 21 3.19 8.03 -0.91
C GLN A 21 2.30 7.20 0.03
N GLU A 22 1.33 7.84 0.70
CA GLU A 22 0.41 7.16 1.61
C GLU A 22 -0.46 6.12 0.89
N ILE A 23 -0.87 6.42 -0.35
CA ILE A 23 -1.64 5.50 -1.18
C ILE A 23 -0.83 4.23 -1.49
N LEU A 24 0.42 4.37 -1.92
CA LEU A 24 1.24 3.21 -2.27
C LEU A 24 1.71 2.41 -1.06
N ASP A 25 1.96 3.08 0.06
CA ASP A 25 2.24 2.42 1.34
C ASP A 25 1.04 1.61 1.83
N ALA A 26 -0.17 2.15 1.72
CA ALA A 26 -1.40 1.44 2.02
C ALA A 26 -1.59 0.25 1.05
N LYS A 27 -1.33 0.45 -0.24
CA LYS A 27 -1.41 -0.60 -1.26
C LYS A 27 -0.46 -1.76 -0.96
N ALA A 28 0.79 -1.48 -0.60
CA ALA A 28 1.78 -2.49 -0.23
C ALA A 28 1.32 -3.32 0.98
N GLN A 29 0.72 -2.67 1.98
CA GLN A 29 0.24 -3.34 3.18
C GLN A 29 -1.05 -4.15 2.95
N VAL A 30 -1.95 -3.68 2.07
CA VAL A 30 -3.06 -4.53 1.57
C VAL A 30 -2.50 -5.78 0.89
N GLY A 31 -1.43 -5.61 0.10
CA GLY A 31 -0.65 -6.69 -0.51
C GLY A 31 -0.11 -7.71 0.49
N ALA A 32 0.51 -7.24 1.56
CA ALA A 32 1.03 -8.09 2.64
C ALA A 32 -0.08 -8.91 3.33
N GLY A 33 -1.31 -8.38 3.37
CA GLY A 33 -2.50 -9.08 3.85
C GLY A 33 -3.09 -10.14 2.90
N GLY A 34 -2.49 -10.36 1.73
CA GLY A 34 -2.94 -11.35 0.74
C GLY A 34 -3.98 -10.83 -0.26
N PHE A 35 -4.24 -9.52 -0.29
CA PHE A 35 -5.16 -8.88 -1.23
C PHE A 35 -4.41 -7.95 -2.18
N GLY A 36 -4.87 -7.86 -3.43
CA GLY A 36 -4.28 -6.97 -4.43
C GLY A 36 -5.29 -5.95 -4.95
N CYS A 37 -4.88 -4.68 -5.07
CA CYS A 37 -5.72 -3.63 -5.66
C CYS A 37 -4.90 -2.59 -6.45
N GLU A 38 -5.59 -1.80 -7.29
CA GLU A 38 -5.00 -0.63 -7.97
C GLU A 38 -4.78 0.55 -6.99
N PRO A 39 -3.92 1.54 -7.29
CA PRO A 39 -3.66 2.67 -6.40
C PRO A 39 -4.92 3.44 -5.94
N ALA A 40 -5.87 3.70 -6.85
CA ALA A 40 -7.12 4.40 -6.51
C ALA A 40 -7.95 3.66 -5.45
N SER A 41 -7.88 2.32 -5.41
CA SER A 41 -8.54 1.52 -4.38
C SER A 41 -7.85 1.66 -3.03
N ALA A 42 -6.50 1.66 -3.01
CA ALA A 42 -5.72 1.81 -1.79
C ALA A 42 -5.88 3.17 -1.12
N ALA A 43 -6.28 4.21 -1.87
CA ALA A 43 -6.62 5.52 -1.31
C ALA A 43 -7.71 5.45 -0.22
N SER A 44 -8.66 4.50 -0.33
CA SER A 44 -9.65 4.27 0.73
C SER A 44 -9.01 3.81 2.04
N VAL A 45 -8.03 2.89 1.97
CA VAL A 45 -7.31 2.35 3.13
C VAL A 45 -6.38 3.41 3.73
N ALA A 46 -5.67 4.17 2.89
CA ALA A 46 -4.86 5.30 3.32
C ALA A 46 -5.71 6.36 4.04
N GLY A 47 -6.87 6.71 3.48
CA GLY A 47 -7.81 7.65 4.09
C GLY A 47 -8.35 7.16 5.44
N VAL A 48 -8.67 5.86 5.56
CA VAL A 48 -9.09 5.28 6.85
C VAL A 48 -7.98 5.35 7.90
N ARG A 49 -6.72 5.12 7.52
CA ARG A 49 -5.58 5.27 8.44
C ARG A 49 -5.42 6.71 8.91
N LEU A 50 -5.53 7.68 8.01
CA LEU A 50 -5.53 9.10 8.36
C LEU A 50 -6.65 9.42 9.35
N LEU A 51 -7.89 9.04 9.05
CA LEU A 51 -9.05 9.29 9.90
C LEU A 51 -8.95 8.60 11.28
N ARG A 52 -8.34 7.43 11.34
CA ARG A 52 -8.05 6.73 12.60
C ARG A 52 -7.00 7.46 13.43
N ASN A 53 -5.96 8.01 12.78
CA ASN A 53 -4.94 8.83 13.46
C ASN A 53 -5.50 10.17 13.94
N GLU A 54 -6.44 10.77 13.20
CA GLU A 54 -7.18 11.98 13.60
C GLU A 54 -8.22 11.73 14.70
N GLY A 55 -8.49 10.46 15.05
CA GLY A 55 -9.52 10.09 16.04
C GLY A 55 -10.96 10.21 15.53
N VAL A 56 -11.15 10.40 14.22
CA VAL A 56 -12.49 10.42 13.59
C VAL A 56 -13.08 9.02 13.52
N ILE A 57 -12.24 8.00 13.28
CA ILE A 57 -12.61 6.58 13.34
C ILE A 57 -12.03 5.98 14.62
N ALA A 58 -12.89 5.40 15.47
CA ALA A 58 -12.47 4.74 16.69
C ALA A 58 -11.91 3.34 16.42
N PRO A 59 -11.02 2.79 17.29
CA PRO A 59 -10.51 1.43 17.13
C PRO A 59 -11.58 0.33 17.15
N SER A 60 -12.74 0.60 17.75
CA SER A 60 -13.88 -0.30 17.82
C SER A 60 -14.79 -0.25 16.58
N ASP A 61 -14.60 0.72 15.70
CA ASP A 61 -15.50 0.93 14.57
C ASP A 61 -15.30 -0.13 13.50
N ARG A 62 -16.42 -0.57 12.91
CA ARG A 62 -16.40 -1.45 11.75
C ARG A 62 -16.31 -0.61 10.49
N VAL A 63 -15.19 -0.71 9.80
CA VAL A 63 -14.92 0.05 8.57
C VAL A 63 -14.91 -0.88 7.37
N VAL A 64 -15.48 -0.44 6.25
CA VAL A 64 -15.42 -1.13 4.96
C VAL A 64 -14.70 -0.23 3.96
N CYS A 65 -13.57 -0.70 3.45
CA CYS A 65 -12.85 -0.05 2.35
C CYS A 65 -13.26 -0.69 1.02
N ILE A 66 -13.70 0.11 0.05
CA ILE A 66 -14.13 -0.39 -1.26
C ILE A 66 -12.94 -0.37 -2.22
N LEU A 67 -12.48 -1.57 -2.61
CA LEU A 67 -11.41 -1.73 -3.59
C LEU A 67 -12.03 -1.92 -4.98
N THR A 68 -12.14 -0.82 -5.73
CA THR A 68 -12.85 -0.76 -7.02
C THR A 68 -12.13 -1.43 -8.18
N GLY A 69 -10.83 -1.69 -8.08
CA GLY A 69 -10.03 -2.21 -9.18
C GLY A 69 -9.00 -3.26 -8.79
N HIS A 70 -8.81 -4.19 -9.72
CA HIS A 70 -7.89 -5.32 -9.57
C HIS A 70 -6.43 -4.87 -9.69
N GLN A 71 -5.54 -5.53 -8.95
CA GLN A 71 -4.09 -5.24 -8.97
C GLN A 71 -3.47 -5.27 -10.37
N LEU A 72 -3.93 -6.19 -11.22
CA LEU A 72 -3.43 -6.38 -12.59
C LEU A 72 -3.73 -5.22 -13.55
N LYS A 73 -4.51 -4.21 -13.14
CA LYS A 73 -4.67 -2.99 -13.94
C LYS A 73 -3.41 -2.13 -13.95
N ASP A 74 -2.59 -2.23 -12.90
CA ASP A 74 -1.33 -1.49 -12.80
C ASP A 74 -0.26 -2.34 -12.08
N PRO A 75 0.25 -3.38 -12.76
CA PRO A 75 1.31 -4.21 -12.19
C PRO A 75 2.63 -3.45 -12.10
N THR A 76 2.88 -2.47 -12.98
CA THR A 76 4.13 -1.69 -13.03
C THR A 76 4.38 -0.95 -11.74
N THR A 77 3.37 -0.29 -11.17
CA THR A 77 3.48 0.38 -9.86
C THR A 77 3.83 -0.61 -8.74
N THR A 78 3.28 -1.82 -8.79
CA THR A 78 3.61 -2.87 -7.81
C THR A 78 5.07 -3.29 -7.92
N VAL A 79 5.54 -3.52 -9.14
CA VAL A 79 6.93 -3.92 -9.40
C VAL A 79 7.87 -2.81 -8.99
N ALA A 80 7.65 -1.58 -9.43
CA ALA A 80 8.52 -0.44 -9.10
C ALA A 80 8.62 -0.19 -7.59
N TYR A 81 7.54 -0.39 -6.83
CA TYR A 81 7.55 -0.18 -5.38
C TYR A 81 8.34 -1.26 -4.63
N HIS A 82 8.34 -2.50 -5.13
CA HIS A 82 9.00 -3.63 -4.47
C HIS A 82 10.36 -4.01 -5.07
N ALA A 83 10.68 -3.54 -6.28
CA ALA A 83 11.98 -3.79 -6.91
C ALA A 83 13.08 -2.98 -6.22
N ARG A 84 14.25 -3.60 -6.01
CA ARG A 84 15.48 -2.87 -5.63
C ARG A 84 16.12 -2.24 -6.87
N ASP A 85 15.34 -1.45 -7.59
CA ASP A 85 15.76 -0.75 -8.80
C ASP A 85 15.47 0.76 -8.64
N PRO A 86 16.48 1.56 -8.26
CA PRO A 86 16.30 3.00 -8.03
C PRO A 86 15.88 3.77 -9.29
N GLU A 87 16.33 3.34 -10.48
CA GLU A 87 16.00 4.01 -11.74
C GLU A 87 14.54 3.76 -12.10
N GLN A 88 14.09 2.50 -11.99
CA GLN A 88 12.68 2.17 -12.20
C GLN A 88 11.77 2.86 -11.17
N PHE A 89 12.18 2.87 -9.90
CA PHE A 89 11.44 3.54 -8.83
C PHE A 89 11.24 5.03 -9.15
N GLU A 90 12.30 5.75 -9.47
CA GLU A 90 12.21 7.18 -9.77
C GLU A 90 11.36 7.46 -11.03
N ASN A 91 11.53 6.64 -12.06
CA ASN A 91 10.83 6.81 -13.34
C ASN A 91 9.32 6.57 -13.24
N VAL A 92 8.88 5.64 -12.39
CA VAL A 92 7.47 5.24 -12.24
C VAL A 92 6.81 5.97 -11.07
N LEU A 93 7.46 6.03 -9.91
CA LEU A 93 6.87 6.49 -8.64
C LEU A 93 7.39 7.86 -8.21
N GLY A 94 8.65 8.17 -8.48
CA GLY A 94 9.26 9.47 -8.14
C GLY A 94 8.49 10.65 -8.75
N LYS A 95 8.06 10.50 -10.01
CA LYS A 95 7.22 11.48 -10.72
C LYS A 95 5.83 11.68 -10.10
N GLN A 96 5.35 10.71 -9.33
CA GLN A 96 4.08 10.75 -8.59
C GLN A 96 4.26 11.33 -7.17
N GLY A 97 5.48 11.72 -6.79
CA GLY A 97 5.77 12.30 -5.48
C GLY A 97 6.04 11.27 -4.39
N VAL A 98 6.20 10.00 -4.75
CA VAL A 98 6.63 8.92 -3.85
C VAL A 98 8.15 9.01 -3.71
N ARG A 99 8.64 8.96 -2.48
CA ARG A 99 10.08 9.18 -2.16
C ARG A 99 10.74 7.95 -1.57
N GLU A 100 9.95 7.07 -0.96
CA GLU A 100 10.46 5.88 -0.28
C GLU A 100 9.49 4.71 -0.41
N ALA A 101 9.99 3.51 -0.13
CA ALA A 101 9.20 2.28 -0.10
C ALA A 101 9.43 1.52 1.21
N PRO A 102 8.97 2.05 2.36
CA PRO A 102 9.21 1.45 3.68
C PRO A 102 8.59 0.04 3.81
N TYR A 103 7.59 -0.28 3.00
CA TYR A 103 6.92 -1.58 2.98
C TYR A 103 7.36 -2.46 1.79
N ALA A 104 8.53 -2.19 1.21
CA ALA A 104 9.03 -2.97 0.08
C ALA A 104 9.40 -4.42 0.48
N ASN A 105 8.80 -5.41 -0.19
CA ASN A 105 9.19 -6.80 -0.11
C ASN A 105 10.03 -7.21 -1.33
N SER A 106 11.28 -6.77 -1.36
CA SER A 106 12.17 -7.05 -2.49
C SER A 106 12.78 -8.45 -2.43
N PRO A 107 13.01 -9.11 -3.58
CA PRO A 107 13.74 -10.36 -3.63
C PRO A 107 15.12 -10.25 -2.98
N ILE A 108 15.50 -11.28 -2.23
CA ILE A 108 16.85 -11.44 -1.68
C ILE A 108 17.59 -12.40 -2.62
N ALA A 109 18.60 -11.89 -3.33
CA ALA A 109 19.47 -12.73 -4.15
C ALA A 109 20.42 -13.51 -3.25
N VAL A 110 20.49 -14.83 -3.46
CA VAL A 110 21.35 -15.74 -2.70
C VAL A 110 22.12 -16.60 -3.68
N GLU A 111 23.36 -16.90 -3.36
CA GLU A 111 24.16 -17.85 -4.15
C GLU A 111 23.52 -19.24 -4.14
N ASN A 112 23.79 -20.03 -5.17
CA ASN A 112 23.33 -21.42 -5.26
C ASN A 112 24.15 -22.33 -4.33
N ASP A 113 24.02 -22.09 -3.03
CA ASP A 113 24.70 -22.77 -1.95
C ASP A 113 23.71 -23.02 -0.80
N LEU A 114 23.63 -24.27 -0.34
CA LEU A 114 22.61 -24.68 0.63
C LEU A 114 22.72 -23.92 1.96
N GLU A 115 23.92 -23.75 2.48
CA GLU A 115 24.15 -23.08 3.76
C GLU A 115 23.76 -21.60 3.68
N LYS A 116 24.12 -20.93 2.58
CA LYS A 116 23.71 -19.53 2.33
C LYS A 116 22.19 -19.39 2.20
N ILE A 117 21.53 -20.34 1.53
CA ILE A 117 20.06 -20.36 1.40
C ILE A 117 19.41 -20.53 2.78
N LEU A 118 19.86 -21.50 3.58
CA LEU A 118 19.31 -21.75 4.91
C LEU A 118 19.52 -20.57 5.85
N ALA A 119 20.70 -19.93 5.81
CA ALA A 119 20.99 -18.74 6.59
C ALA A 119 20.00 -17.59 6.31
N VAL A 120 19.66 -17.37 5.02
CA VAL A 120 18.70 -16.34 4.61
C VAL A 120 17.28 -16.69 5.05
N ILE A 121 16.86 -17.96 4.93
CA ILE A 121 15.53 -18.40 5.40
C ILE A 121 15.38 -18.13 6.90
N HIS A 122 16.34 -18.57 7.73
CA HIS A 122 16.29 -18.32 9.18
C HIS A 122 16.33 -16.82 9.52
N GLN A 123 17.07 -16.02 8.74
CA GLN A 123 17.07 -14.56 8.91
C GLN A 123 15.70 -13.94 8.62
N VAL A 124 15.00 -14.41 7.58
CA VAL A 124 13.66 -13.92 7.23
C VAL A 124 12.63 -14.36 8.27
N GLU A 125 12.69 -15.62 8.73
CA GLU A 125 11.78 -16.13 9.77
C GLU A 125 11.92 -15.39 11.10
N SER A 126 13.16 -15.08 11.50
CA SER A 126 13.43 -14.37 12.76
C SER A 126 13.00 -12.89 12.75
N ARG A 127 12.86 -12.27 11.57
CA ARG A 127 12.32 -10.91 11.42
C ARG A 127 10.79 -10.84 11.56
N GLY A 128 10.11 -11.99 11.56
CA GLY A 128 8.65 -12.06 11.48
C GLY A 128 8.14 -11.77 10.06
N LYS A 129 6.92 -12.22 9.74
CA LYS A 129 6.26 -11.79 8.51
C LYS A 129 6.02 -10.26 8.57
N PRO A 130 6.19 -9.53 7.46
CA PRO A 130 5.77 -8.14 7.38
C PRO A 130 4.28 -7.96 7.68
#